data_AF-A0A7V2AM04-F1
#
_entry.id   AF-A0A7V2AM04-F1
#
_cell.length_a   1.000
_cell.length_b   1.000
_cell.length_c   1.000
_cell.angle_alpha   90.00
_cell.angle_beta   90.00
_cell.angle_gamma   90.00
#
_symmetry.space_group_name_H-M   'P 1'
#
loop_
_entity.id
_entity.type
_entity.pdbx_description
1 polymer ?
#
loop_
_entity_poly.entity_id
_entity_poly.type
_entity_poly.pdbx_seq_one_letter_code
_entity_poly.pdbx_strand_id
1 'polypeptide(L)'
;MSRDMLIALGGGVLSGLISLAFVAGIPGAMLAVYLTPLPLLMIGLGMGLRFETVAGLAGVVTAGVAGGPFSGLLYALIYGLPVWLVVRLALTRHQVSDGSGGTTEQWTPTGTILGMLAIMAAALFALAYVLALSQEGGLQGMIYAILERVFTLLMPGLQDGERVRILQSMAALFPGYLGMSWVVMTIINASIALTVLHKMKAPVRPRSGLSDLVLPDRISIYFIAAATLALVGNLLGLGEIAYIGRNMAMLVGLPFFFLGLAVVHNIARMAPYPGIMLIVFYLVLLLSGWVALIVIAAGLIEQWAGIRRHFKAPGSGSVS
;
A
#
# COMPACT_ATOMS: atom_id res chain seq x y z
N MET A 1 -28.93 15.47 -15.21
CA MET A 1 -27.54 15.13 -14.79
C MET A 1 -26.60 15.38 -15.96
N SER A 2 -25.41 15.94 -15.71
CA SER A 2 -24.38 16.04 -16.76
C SER A 2 -23.86 14.64 -17.12
N ARG A 3 -23.37 14.47 -18.35
CA ARG A 3 -22.74 13.23 -18.83
C ARG A 3 -21.66 12.73 -17.86
N ASP A 4 -20.85 13.65 -17.36
CA ASP A 4 -19.74 13.36 -16.45
C ASP A 4 -20.23 12.78 -15.11
N MET A 5 -21.40 13.23 -14.64
CA MET A 5 -22.01 12.69 -13.42
C MET A 5 -22.51 11.25 -13.61
N LEU A 6 -23.06 10.94 -14.80
CA LEU A 6 -23.47 9.57 -15.13
C LEU A 6 -22.27 8.62 -15.22
N ILE A 7 -21.15 9.09 -15.78
CA ILE A 7 -19.89 8.33 -15.82
C ILE A 7 -19.38 8.07 -14.40
N ALA A 8 -19.39 9.09 -13.54
CA ALA A 8 -18.96 8.96 -12.15
C ALA A 8 -19.81 7.94 -11.37
N LEU A 9 -21.15 8.04 -11.48
CA LEU A 9 -22.05 7.04 -10.88
C LEU A 9 -21.78 5.64 -11.44
N GLY A 10 -21.67 5.51 -12.77
CA GLY A 10 -21.44 4.23 -13.43
C GLY A 10 -20.17 3.54 -12.98
N GLY A 11 -19.04 4.26 -12.87
CA GLY A 11 -17.80 3.67 -12.39
C GLY A 11 -17.83 3.38 -10.88
N GLY A 12 -18.56 4.16 -10.09
CA GLY A 12 -18.84 3.86 -8.69
C GLY A 12 -19.64 2.57 -8.49
N VAL A 13 -20.74 2.42 -9.22
CA VAL A 13 -21.56 1.20 -9.23
C VAL A 13 -20.73 0.00 -9.70
N LEU A 14 -19.96 0.15 -10.78
CA LEU A 14 -19.08 -0.90 -11.28
C LEU A 14 -18.07 -1.36 -10.21
N SER A 15 -17.40 -0.41 -9.56
CA SER A 15 -16.47 -0.71 -8.47
C SER A 15 -17.16 -1.41 -7.29
N GLY A 16 -18.34 -0.91 -6.88
CA GLY A 16 -19.16 -1.53 -5.83
C GLY A 16 -19.52 -2.99 -6.15
N LEU A 17 -19.97 -3.28 -7.37
CA LEU A 17 -20.28 -4.64 -7.80
C LEU A 17 -19.05 -5.54 -7.86
N ILE A 18 -17.92 -5.04 -8.38
CA ILE A 18 -16.65 -5.79 -8.44
C ILE A 18 -16.19 -6.19 -7.03
N SER A 19 -16.38 -5.32 -6.02
CA SER A 19 -16.01 -5.62 -4.63
C SER A 19 -16.76 -6.83 -4.05
N LEU A 20 -17.94 -7.14 -4.60
CA LEU A 20 -18.78 -8.26 -4.20
C LEU A 20 -18.61 -9.50 -5.09
N ALA A 21 -17.73 -9.46 -6.09
CA ALA A 21 -17.57 -10.54 -7.06
C ALA A 21 -17.25 -11.90 -6.41
N PHE A 22 -16.55 -11.90 -5.27
CA PHE A 22 -16.26 -13.12 -4.52
C PHE A 22 -17.52 -13.78 -3.95
N VAL A 23 -18.47 -12.97 -3.47
CA VAL A 23 -19.75 -13.46 -2.91
C VAL A 23 -20.57 -14.18 -3.98
N ALA A 24 -20.44 -13.76 -5.24
CA ALA A 24 -21.13 -14.37 -6.38
C ALA A 24 -20.50 -15.70 -6.86
N GLY A 25 -19.40 -16.17 -6.25
CA GLY A 25 -18.77 -17.45 -6.60
C GLY A 25 -18.18 -17.51 -8.01
N ILE A 26 -17.90 -16.35 -8.62
CA ILE A 26 -17.43 -16.27 -10.01
C ILE A 26 -15.97 -16.77 -10.09
N PRO A 27 -15.62 -17.70 -11.01
CA PRO A 27 -14.23 -18.10 -11.25
C PRO A 27 -13.36 -16.87 -11.57
N GLY A 28 -12.25 -16.70 -10.85
CA GLY A 28 -11.38 -15.52 -11.01
C GLY A 28 -11.85 -14.26 -10.27
N ALA A 29 -12.93 -14.32 -9.48
CA ALA A 29 -13.45 -13.20 -8.70
C ALA A 29 -12.38 -12.54 -7.81
N MET A 30 -11.41 -13.29 -7.30
CA MET A 30 -10.32 -12.72 -6.51
C MET A 30 -9.55 -11.67 -7.31
N LEU A 31 -9.15 -11.97 -8.54
CA LEU A 31 -8.47 -11.00 -9.41
C LEU A 31 -9.35 -9.79 -9.72
N ALA A 32 -10.65 -10.00 -9.92
CA ALA A 32 -11.59 -8.90 -10.11
C ALA A 32 -11.64 -7.98 -8.88
N VAL A 33 -11.73 -8.54 -7.67
CA VAL A 33 -11.71 -7.77 -6.41
C VAL A 33 -10.42 -6.96 -6.28
N TYR A 34 -9.27 -7.49 -6.75
CA TYR A 34 -7.99 -6.75 -6.82
C TYR A 34 -8.02 -5.55 -7.78
N LEU A 35 -9.04 -5.42 -8.64
CA LEU A 35 -9.26 -4.29 -9.54
C LEU A 35 -10.37 -3.35 -9.07
N THR A 36 -10.98 -3.59 -7.91
CA THR A 36 -12.02 -2.73 -7.32
C THR A 36 -11.62 -1.25 -7.30
N PRO A 37 -10.40 -0.84 -6.92
CA PRO A 37 -10.01 0.58 -6.90
C PRO A 37 -9.92 1.23 -8.30
N LEU A 38 -9.73 0.44 -9.36
CA LEU A 38 -9.37 0.95 -10.68
C LEU A 38 -10.42 1.90 -11.28
N PRO A 39 -11.74 1.60 -11.30
CA PRO A 39 -12.74 2.51 -11.85
C PRO A 39 -12.81 3.84 -11.08
N LEU A 40 -12.71 3.78 -9.74
CA LEU A 40 -12.70 4.98 -8.90
C LEU A 40 -11.46 5.85 -9.18
N LEU A 41 -10.29 5.24 -9.29
CA LEU A 41 -9.04 5.94 -9.60
C LEU A 41 -9.07 6.56 -10.99
N MET A 42 -9.63 5.87 -11.99
CA MET A 42 -9.82 6.39 -13.34
C MET A 42 -10.70 7.65 -13.35
N ILE A 43 -11.84 7.61 -12.64
CA ILE A 43 -12.73 8.76 -12.50
C ILE A 43 -12.03 9.89 -11.76
N GLY A 44 -11.44 9.60 -10.60
CA GLY A 44 -10.90 10.63 -9.74
C GLY A 44 -9.65 11.30 -10.29
N LEU A 45 -8.71 10.54 -10.84
CA LEU A 45 -7.52 11.10 -11.44
C LEU A 45 -7.82 11.80 -12.78
N GLY A 46 -8.79 11.30 -13.56
CA GLY A 46 -9.12 11.85 -14.87
C GLY A 46 -10.05 13.06 -14.85
N MET A 47 -11.05 13.06 -13.95
CA MET A 47 -12.13 14.05 -13.91
C MET A 47 -12.07 14.94 -12.65
N GLY A 48 -11.33 14.53 -11.62
CA GLY A 48 -11.12 15.30 -10.40
C GLY A 48 -11.85 14.75 -9.17
N LEU A 49 -11.46 15.27 -7.99
CA LEU A 49 -11.90 14.77 -6.68
C LEU A 49 -13.44 14.84 -6.48
N ARG A 50 -14.13 15.81 -7.10
CA ARG A 50 -15.60 15.90 -7.00
C ARG A 50 -16.29 14.69 -7.64
N PHE A 51 -15.84 14.25 -8.81
CA PHE A 51 -16.42 13.08 -9.46
C PHE A 51 -16.02 11.79 -8.74
N GLU A 52 -14.81 11.76 -8.19
CA GLU A 52 -14.38 10.66 -7.30
C GLU A 52 -15.32 10.52 -6.10
N THR A 53 -15.66 11.62 -5.41
CA THR A 53 -16.57 11.54 -4.25
C THR A 53 -17.94 10.97 -4.62
N VAL A 54 -18.47 11.32 -5.78
CA VAL A 54 -19.74 10.79 -6.29
C VAL A 54 -19.60 9.30 -6.61
N ALA A 55 -18.52 8.89 -7.27
CA ALA A 55 -18.25 7.49 -7.58
C ALA A 55 -18.05 6.64 -6.32
N GLY A 56 -17.28 7.15 -5.35
CA GLY A 56 -17.06 6.51 -4.05
C GLY A 56 -18.37 6.28 -3.30
N LEU A 57 -19.22 7.32 -3.20
CA LEU A 57 -20.54 7.21 -2.57
C LEU A 57 -21.46 6.23 -3.32
N ALA A 58 -21.46 6.26 -4.65
CA ALA A 58 -22.24 5.31 -5.45
C ALA A 58 -21.78 3.86 -5.22
N GLY A 59 -20.47 3.63 -5.09
CA GLY A 59 -19.92 2.33 -4.73
C GLY A 59 -20.29 1.87 -3.33
N VAL A 60 -20.27 2.77 -2.34
CA VAL A 60 -20.72 2.49 -0.96
C VAL A 60 -22.19 2.08 -0.95
N VAL A 61 -23.05 2.84 -1.64
CA VAL A 61 -24.49 2.52 -1.74
C VAL A 61 -24.68 1.19 -2.45
N THR A 62 -23.95 0.94 -3.53
CA THR A 62 -24.05 -0.32 -4.29
C THR A 62 -23.65 -1.53 -3.44
N ALA A 63 -22.50 -1.46 -2.77
CA ALA A 63 -22.04 -2.52 -1.86
C ALA A 63 -23.00 -2.70 -0.67
N GLY A 64 -23.55 -1.60 -0.15
CA GLY A 64 -24.51 -1.59 0.95
C GLY A 64 -25.86 -2.21 0.59
N VAL A 65 -26.38 -1.92 -0.59
CA VAL A 65 -27.66 -2.48 -1.07
C VAL A 65 -27.51 -3.96 -1.43
N ALA A 66 -26.42 -4.34 -2.08
CA ALA A 66 -26.22 -5.71 -2.55
C ALA A 66 -25.67 -6.67 -1.48
N GLY A 67 -24.82 -6.19 -0.56
CA GLY A 67 -24.19 -7.02 0.49
C GLY A 67 -24.66 -6.70 1.92
N GLY A 68 -25.49 -5.68 2.10
CA GLY A 68 -25.93 -5.18 3.41
C GLY A 68 -25.06 -4.04 3.96
N PRO A 69 -25.52 -3.35 5.03
CA PRO A 69 -24.87 -2.13 5.54
C PRO A 69 -23.39 -2.32 5.91
N PHE A 70 -23.04 -3.49 6.43
CA PHE A 70 -21.66 -3.82 6.80
C PHE A 70 -20.74 -3.88 5.57
N SER A 71 -21.20 -4.43 4.44
CA SER A 71 -20.45 -4.44 3.17
C SER A 71 -20.24 -3.02 2.64
N GLY A 72 -21.24 -2.15 2.76
CA GLY A 72 -21.10 -0.72 2.41
C GLY A 72 -20.03 -0.02 3.26
N LEU A 73 -20.01 -0.29 4.57
CA LEU A 73 -18.98 0.23 5.48
C LEU A 73 -17.57 -0.29 5.14
N LEU A 74 -17.43 -1.60 4.92
CA LEU A 74 -16.15 -2.20 4.51
C LEU A 74 -15.67 -1.63 3.19
N TYR A 75 -16.56 -1.47 2.20
CA TYR A 75 -16.23 -0.84 0.94
C TYR A 75 -15.73 0.60 1.13
N ALA A 76 -16.41 1.39 1.97
CA ALA A 76 -15.99 2.76 2.28
C ALA A 76 -14.57 2.79 2.87
N LEU A 77 -14.26 1.90 3.81
CA LEU A 77 -12.97 1.89 4.52
C LEU A 77 -11.82 1.30 3.68
N ILE A 78 -12.10 0.23 2.91
CA ILE A 78 -11.08 -0.56 2.21
C ILE A 78 -10.85 -0.06 0.78
N TYR A 79 -11.83 0.61 0.15
CA TYR A 79 -11.75 1.05 -1.25
C TYR A 79 -12.08 2.53 -1.44
N GLY A 80 -13.19 3.03 -0.88
CA GLY A 80 -13.61 4.43 -1.10
C GLY A 80 -12.61 5.44 -0.52
N LEU A 81 -12.36 5.35 0.78
CA LEU A 81 -11.45 6.24 1.50
C LEU A 81 -10.00 6.23 0.98
N PRO A 82 -9.36 5.07 0.73
CA PRO A 82 -8.03 5.05 0.11
C PRO A 82 -7.98 5.71 -1.24
N VAL A 83 -8.95 5.43 -2.12
CA VAL A 83 -8.93 6.00 -3.45
C VAL A 83 -9.16 7.50 -3.39
N TRP A 84 -10.10 7.96 -2.56
CA TRP A 84 -10.34 9.38 -2.32
C TRP A 84 -9.06 10.09 -1.84
N LEU A 85 -8.34 9.48 -0.88
CA LEU A 85 -7.09 10.01 -0.35
C LEU A 85 -5.99 10.07 -1.41
N VAL A 86 -5.83 8.99 -2.18
CA VAL A 86 -4.85 8.92 -3.28
C VAL A 86 -5.14 9.98 -4.32
N VAL A 87 -6.41 10.12 -4.75
CA VAL A 87 -6.82 11.12 -5.75
C VAL A 87 -6.61 12.52 -5.23
N ARG A 88 -7.01 12.81 -3.99
CA ARG A 88 -6.81 14.12 -3.37
C ARG A 88 -5.33 14.50 -3.37
N LEU A 89 -4.46 13.63 -2.86
CA LEU A 89 -3.02 13.89 -2.78
C LEU A 89 -2.37 13.96 -4.16
N ALA A 90 -2.76 13.09 -5.10
CA ALA A 90 -2.25 13.09 -6.47
C ALA A 90 -2.62 14.36 -7.23
N LEU A 91 -3.78 14.96 -6.94
CA LEU A 91 -4.25 16.20 -7.57
C LEU A 91 -3.76 17.47 -6.87
N THR A 92 -3.20 17.36 -5.66
CA THR A 92 -2.72 18.51 -4.90
C THR A 92 -1.39 19.00 -5.45
N ARG A 93 -1.33 20.31 -5.72
CA ARG A 93 -0.14 21.06 -6.12
C ARG A 93 0.26 22.03 -5.01
N HIS A 94 1.56 22.17 -4.80
CA HIS A 94 2.14 23.09 -3.85
C HIS A 94 3.03 24.11 -4.58
N GLN A 95 2.99 25.36 -4.14
CA GLN A 95 3.89 26.40 -4.63
C GLN A 95 5.20 26.31 -3.84
N VAL A 96 6.33 26.19 -4.54
CA VAL A 96 7.67 26.16 -3.93
C VAL A 96 8.46 27.34 -4.49
N SER A 97 8.99 28.18 -3.60
CA SER A 97 9.88 29.29 -3.99
C SER A 97 11.13 28.73 -4.66
N ASP A 98 11.49 29.27 -5.82
CA ASP A 98 12.67 28.86 -6.58
C ASP A 98 13.97 29.55 -6.11
N GLY A 99 13.89 30.36 -5.05
CA GLY A 99 15.03 31.12 -4.52
C GLY A 99 15.45 32.33 -5.35
N SER A 100 14.89 32.51 -6.55
CA SER A 100 15.08 33.67 -7.43
C SER A 100 13.96 34.71 -7.33
N GLY A 101 12.97 34.47 -6.45
CA GLY A 101 11.77 35.30 -6.30
C GLY A 101 10.57 34.81 -7.12
N GLY A 102 10.71 33.72 -7.87
CA GLY A 102 9.62 33.02 -8.55
C GLY A 102 9.05 31.87 -7.70
N THR A 103 7.85 31.42 -8.05
CA THR A 103 7.21 30.24 -7.46
C THR A 103 6.99 29.18 -8.52
N THR A 104 7.41 27.95 -8.25
CA THR A 104 7.18 26.79 -9.11
C THR A 104 6.09 25.89 -8.52
N GLU A 105 5.13 25.47 -9.35
CA GLU A 105 4.14 24.47 -8.95
C GLU A 105 4.76 23.07 -8.95
N GLN A 106 4.79 22.44 -7.78
CA GLN A 106 5.24 21.06 -7.61
C GLN A 106 4.08 20.16 -7.15
N TRP A 107 3.95 19.01 -7.80
CA TRP A 107 2.99 17.99 -7.40
C TRP A 107 3.41 17.33 -6.09
N THR A 108 2.44 17.00 -5.24
CA THR A 108 2.68 16.24 -4.00
C THR A 108 3.55 15.01 -4.26
N PRO A 109 4.70 14.81 -3.59
CA PRO A 109 5.56 13.66 -3.84
C PRO A 109 4.82 12.33 -3.76
N THR A 110 5.16 11.37 -4.63
CA THR A 110 4.54 10.03 -4.59
C THR A 110 4.85 9.26 -3.32
N GLY A 111 5.97 9.56 -2.66
CA GLY A 111 6.29 9.01 -1.36
C GLY A 111 5.34 9.47 -0.25
N THR A 112 4.72 10.66 -0.38
CA THR A 112 3.64 11.09 0.53
C THR A 112 2.39 10.23 0.37
N ILE A 113 2.03 9.88 -0.87
CA ILE A 113 0.87 9.01 -1.15
C ILE A 113 1.13 7.61 -0.58
N LEU A 114 2.30 7.03 -0.89
CA LEU A 114 2.73 5.73 -0.37
C LEU A 114 2.78 5.71 1.16
N GLY A 115 3.33 6.76 1.76
CA GLY A 115 3.40 6.91 3.22
C GLY A 115 2.01 6.99 3.86
N MET A 116 1.09 7.76 3.29
CA MET A 116 -0.27 7.87 3.82
C MET A 116 -1.06 6.57 3.66
N LEU A 117 -0.88 5.83 2.57
CA LEU A 117 -1.47 4.49 2.42
C LEU A 117 -0.93 3.52 3.48
N ALA A 118 0.37 3.56 3.77
CA ALA A 118 0.98 2.75 4.82
C ALA A 118 0.43 3.09 6.22
N ILE A 119 0.30 4.39 6.54
CA ILE A 119 -0.30 4.85 7.80
C ILE A 119 -1.77 4.44 7.90
N MET A 120 -2.51 4.49 6.81
CA MET A 120 -3.90 4.07 6.80
C MET A 120 -4.05 2.54 6.96
N ALA A 121 -3.17 1.75 6.34
CA ALA A 121 -3.12 0.31 6.59
C ALA A 121 -2.84 0.01 8.06
N ALA A 122 -1.89 0.72 8.67
CA ALA A 122 -1.59 0.65 10.09
C ALA A 122 -2.79 1.04 10.98
N ALA A 123 -3.53 2.09 10.59
CA ALA A 123 -4.74 2.52 11.30
C ALA A 123 -5.88 1.49 11.18
N LEU A 124 -6.08 0.89 10.00
CA LEU A 124 -7.05 -0.18 9.80
C LEU A 124 -6.68 -1.44 10.59
N PHE A 125 -5.39 -1.78 10.67
CA PHE A 125 -4.91 -2.84 11.55
C PHE A 125 -5.18 -2.52 13.02
N ALA A 126 -4.90 -1.29 13.49
CA ALA A 126 -5.19 -0.86 14.85
C ALA A 126 -6.68 -0.98 15.17
N LEU A 127 -7.55 -0.53 14.24
CA LEU A 127 -8.99 -0.64 14.38
C LEU A 127 -9.42 -2.11 14.47
N ALA A 128 -8.94 -2.97 13.57
CA ALA A 128 -9.24 -4.40 13.60
C ALA A 128 -8.79 -5.06 14.90
N TYR A 129 -7.62 -4.67 15.42
CA TYR A 129 -7.11 -5.15 16.70
C TYR A 129 -8.01 -4.71 17.86
N VAL A 130 -8.42 -3.44 17.92
CA VAL A 130 -9.32 -2.91 18.96
C VAL A 130 -10.67 -3.62 18.94
N LEU A 131 -11.25 -3.81 17.75
CA LEU A 131 -12.53 -4.52 17.60
C LEU A 131 -12.43 -6.00 18.03
N ALA A 132 -11.24 -6.59 17.94
CA ALA A 132 -10.97 -7.96 18.33
C ALA A 132 -10.66 -8.15 19.82
N LEU A 133 -10.51 -7.08 20.62
CA LEU A 133 -10.11 -7.20 22.04
C LEU A 133 -11.08 -8.02 22.89
N SER A 134 -12.35 -8.07 22.51
CA SER A 134 -13.39 -8.84 23.20
C SER A 134 -13.43 -10.31 22.80
N GLN A 135 -12.66 -10.70 21.78
CA GLN A 135 -12.65 -12.05 21.22
C GLN A 135 -11.61 -12.90 21.92
N GLU A 136 -11.89 -14.19 22.06
CA GLU A 136 -10.95 -15.13 22.66
C GLU A 136 -9.67 -15.24 21.80
N GLY A 137 -8.51 -15.03 22.42
CA GLY A 137 -7.22 -14.96 21.72
C GLY A 137 -7.04 -13.70 20.84
N GLY A 138 -7.93 -12.72 20.93
CA GLY A 138 -7.84 -11.45 20.21
C GLY A 138 -7.84 -11.61 18.68
N LEU A 139 -7.22 -10.64 17.99
CA LEU A 139 -7.14 -10.66 16.53
C LEU A 139 -6.32 -11.85 16.02
N GLN A 140 -5.23 -12.20 16.71
CA GLN A 140 -4.38 -13.32 16.31
C GLN A 140 -5.12 -14.66 16.42
N GLY A 141 -5.88 -14.87 17.49
CA GLY A 141 -6.71 -16.06 17.70
C GLY A 141 -7.80 -16.21 16.63
N MET A 142 -8.51 -15.13 16.30
CA MET A 142 -9.49 -15.15 15.21
C MET A 142 -8.87 -15.55 13.87
N ILE A 143 -7.71 -14.97 13.54
CA ILE A 143 -7.00 -15.30 12.30
C ILE A 143 -6.55 -16.76 12.32
N TYR A 144 -6.01 -17.23 13.45
CA TYR A 144 -5.61 -18.63 13.61
C TYR A 144 -6.78 -19.57 13.33
N ALA A 145 -7.95 -19.33 13.92
CA ALA A 145 -9.14 -20.17 13.72
C ALA A 145 -9.61 -20.19 12.25
N ILE A 146 -9.54 -19.04 11.56
CA ILE A 146 -9.84 -18.96 10.12
C ILE A 146 -8.83 -19.78 9.31
N LEU A 147 -7.54 -19.60 9.56
CA LEU A 147 -6.47 -20.32 8.85
C LEU A 147 -6.57 -21.82 9.10
N GLU A 148 -6.85 -22.24 10.33
CA GLU A 148 -7.03 -23.65 10.69
C GLU A 148 -8.17 -24.30 9.91
N ARG A 149 -9.31 -23.62 9.80
CA ARG A 149 -10.45 -24.09 9.01
C ARG A 149 -10.08 -24.28 7.53
N VAL A 150 -9.35 -23.31 6.95
CA VAL A 150 -8.90 -23.39 5.55
C VAL A 150 -7.88 -24.51 5.35
N PHE A 151 -6.89 -24.63 6.22
CA PHE A 151 -5.85 -25.67 6.14
C PHE A 151 -6.42 -27.08 6.31
N THR A 152 -7.39 -27.26 7.19
CA THR A 152 -8.06 -28.56 7.37
C THR A 152 -8.76 -29.03 6.09
N LEU A 153 -9.32 -28.09 5.33
CA LEU A 153 -9.96 -28.38 4.04
C LEU A 153 -8.96 -28.66 2.92
N LEU A 154 -7.84 -27.92 2.88
CA LEU A 154 -6.88 -27.99 1.77
C LEU A 154 -5.75 -28.99 1.97
N MET A 155 -5.37 -29.28 3.22
CA MET A 155 -4.21 -30.09 3.58
C MET A 155 -4.51 -31.01 4.78
N PRO A 156 -5.47 -31.95 4.65
CA PRO A 156 -5.88 -32.82 5.77
C PRO A 156 -4.75 -33.75 6.28
N GLY A 157 -3.70 -33.98 5.48
CA GLY A 157 -2.61 -34.92 5.79
C GLY A 157 -1.39 -34.36 6.53
N LEU A 158 -1.35 -33.06 6.86
CA LEU A 158 -0.23 -32.47 7.62
C LEU A 158 -0.21 -32.98 9.07
N GLN A 159 0.97 -33.31 9.62
CA GLN A 159 1.12 -33.69 11.03
C GLN A 159 0.67 -32.56 11.95
N ASP A 160 -0.06 -32.88 13.02
CA ASP A 160 -0.73 -31.88 13.86
C ASP A 160 0.25 -30.90 14.53
N GLY A 161 1.42 -31.38 14.98
CA GLY A 161 2.44 -30.51 15.59
C GLY A 161 3.08 -29.51 14.62
N GLU A 162 3.28 -29.89 13.36
CA GLU A 162 3.83 -29.01 12.32
C GLU A 162 2.77 -28.00 11.85
N ARG A 163 1.52 -28.47 11.68
CA ARG A 163 0.38 -27.64 11.33
C ARG A 163 0.21 -26.48 12.33
N VAL A 164 0.21 -26.77 13.63
CA VAL A 164 0.07 -25.74 14.68
C VAL A 164 1.16 -24.67 14.58
N ARG A 165 2.43 -25.07 14.40
CA ARG A 165 3.56 -24.12 14.28
C ARG A 165 3.44 -23.21 13.04
N ILE A 166 3.04 -23.78 11.91
CA ILE A 166 2.82 -23.04 10.66
C ILE A 166 1.67 -22.04 10.85
N LEU A 167 0.52 -22.50 11.36
CA LEU A 167 -0.65 -21.67 11.56
C LEU A 167 -0.39 -20.52 12.55
N GLN A 168 0.32 -20.78 13.65
CA GLN A 168 0.72 -19.74 14.61
C GLN A 168 1.61 -18.68 13.95
N SER A 169 2.60 -19.12 13.17
CA SER A 169 3.52 -18.21 12.45
C SER A 169 2.80 -17.39 11.38
N MET A 170 1.87 -17.99 10.65
CA MET A 170 1.04 -17.30 9.67
C MET A 170 0.12 -16.28 10.37
N ALA A 171 -0.64 -16.69 11.39
CA ALA A 171 -1.55 -15.79 12.11
C ALA A 171 -0.83 -14.59 12.74
N ALA A 172 0.41 -14.80 13.20
CA ALA A 172 1.27 -13.79 13.80
C ALA A 172 1.69 -12.66 12.82
N LEU A 173 1.74 -12.93 11.51
CA LEU A 173 2.21 -12.03 10.46
C LEU A 173 1.12 -11.67 9.44
N PHE A 174 0.00 -12.37 9.46
CA PHE A 174 -1.07 -12.28 8.47
C PHE A 174 -1.61 -10.84 8.30
N PRO A 175 -1.91 -10.07 9.36
CA PRO A 175 -2.41 -8.70 9.17
C PRO A 175 -1.41 -7.79 8.45
N GLY A 176 -0.12 -7.90 8.79
CA GLY A 176 0.95 -7.17 8.16
C GLY A 176 1.05 -7.50 6.67
N TYR A 177 1.04 -8.79 6.31
CA TYR A 177 1.04 -9.21 4.90
C TYR A 177 -0.21 -8.75 4.14
N LEU A 178 -1.39 -8.88 4.75
CA LEU A 178 -2.64 -8.46 4.15
C LEU A 178 -2.64 -6.96 3.87
N GLY A 179 -2.24 -6.14 4.85
CA GLY A 179 -2.17 -4.69 4.67
C GLY A 179 -1.08 -4.27 3.67
N MET A 180 0.09 -4.92 3.66
CA MET A 180 1.12 -4.66 2.63
C MET A 180 0.60 -5.00 1.23
N SER A 181 -0.06 -6.15 1.06
CA SER A 181 -0.67 -6.56 -0.21
C SER A 181 -1.70 -5.53 -0.67
N TRP A 182 -2.54 -5.03 0.25
CA TRP A 182 -3.54 -4.00 -0.04
C TRP A 182 -2.93 -2.66 -0.47
N VAL A 183 -1.85 -2.19 0.19
CA VAL A 183 -1.13 -0.98 -0.24
C VAL A 183 -0.53 -1.16 -1.63
N VAL A 184 0.16 -2.28 -1.87
CA VAL A 184 0.78 -2.60 -3.17
C VAL A 184 -0.26 -2.68 -4.27
N MET A 185 -1.37 -3.38 -4.04
CA MET A 185 -2.51 -3.45 -4.96
C MET A 185 -3.03 -2.05 -5.30
N THR A 186 -3.22 -1.19 -4.31
CA THR A 186 -3.74 0.16 -4.52
C THR A 186 -2.79 0.99 -5.40
N ILE A 187 -1.49 0.86 -5.19
CA ILE A 187 -0.46 1.53 -6.01
C ILE A 187 -0.43 0.99 -7.43
N ILE A 188 -0.55 -0.33 -7.61
CA ILE A 188 -0.64 -0.96 -8.94
C ILE A 188 -1.87 -0.42 -9.68
N ASN A 189 -3.04 -0.39 -9.04
CA ASN A 189 -4.26 0.17 -9.63
C ASN A 189 -4.10 1.65 -10.00
N ALA A 190 -3.48 2.46 -9.14
CA ALA A 190 -3.21 3.88 -9.44
C ALA A 190 -2.25 4.04 -10.62
N SER A 191 -1.23 3.17 -10.71
CA SER A 191 -0.27 3.16 -11.81
C SER A 191 -0.91 2.76 -13.13
N ILE A 192 -1.80 1.76 -13.12
CA ILE A 192 -2.61 1.36 -14.29
C ILE A 192 -3.52 2.51 -14.70
N ALA A 193 -4.24 3.13 -13.76
CA ALA A 193 -5.13 4.25 -14.04
C ALA A 193 -4.39 5.42 -14.70
N LEU A 194 -3.27 5.86 -14.13
CA LEU A 194 -2.43 6.92 -14.72
C LEU A 194 -1.92 6.52 -16.10
N THR A 195 -1.51 5.27 -16.28
CA THR A 195 -1.03 4.78 -17.58
C THR A 195 -2.12 4.87 -18.65
N VAL A 196 -3.34 4.45 -18.33
CA VAL A 196 -4.49 4.53 -19.25
C VAL A 196 -4.85 6.00 -19.52
N LEU A 197 -4.91 6.85 -18.50
CA LEU A 197 -5.23 8.27 -18.64
C LEU A 197 -4.19 9.03 -19.46
N HIS A 198 -2.89 8.72 -19.32
CA HIS A 198 -1.84 9.27 -20.19
C HIS A 198 -2.04 8.82 -21.65
N LYS A 199 -2.39 7.55 -21.89
CA LYS A 199 -2.71 7.06 -23.25
C LYS A 199 -3.92 7.79 -23.85
N MET A 200 -4.90 8.14 -23.00
CA MET A 200 -6.07 8.93 -23.38
C MET A 200 -5.79 10.44 -23.49
N LYS A 201 -4.54 10.89 -23.26
CA LYS A 201 -4.13 12.31 -23.26
C LYS A 201 -4.94 13.17 -22.27
N ALA A 202 -5.41 12.58 -21.17
CA ALA A 202 -6.09 13.32 -20.11
C ALA A 202 -5.09 14.26 -19.39
N PRO A 203 -5.55 15.41 -18.85
CA PRO A 203 -4.70 16.38 -18.17
C PRO A 203 -4.33 15.91 -16.74
N VAL A 204 -3.58 14.82 -16.66
CA VAL A 204 -3.18 14.18 -15.40
C VAL A 204 -1.73 14.51 -15.05
N ARG A 205 -1.38 14.28 -13.78
CA ARG A 205 -0.04 14.43 -13.24
C ARG A 205 1.04 13.72 -14.12
N PRO A 206 2.25 14.28 -14.26
CA PRO A 206 3.38 13.62 -14.93
C PRO A 206 3.81 12.30 -14.26
N ARG A 207 4.39 11.38 -15.04
CA ARG A 207 4.95 10.14 -14.49
C ARG A 207 6.14 10.44 -13.59
N SER A 208 6.13 9.88 -12.38
CA SER A 208 7.29 9.88 -11.47
C SER A 208 7.87 8.47 -11.41
N GLY A 209 9.19 8.35 -11.52
CA GLY A 209 9.88 7.07 -11.35
C GLY A 209 10.07 6.71 -9.87
N LEU A 210 10.47 5.46 -9.60
CA LEU A 210 10.90 5.04 -8.26
C LEU A 210 12.13 5.83 -7.78
N SER A 211 12.94 6.34 -8.71
CA SER A 211 14.09 7.21 -8.45
C SER A 211 13.70 8.55 -7.79
N ASP A 212 12.47 9.01 -8.01
CA ASP A 212 11.98 10.31 -7.55
C ASP A 212 11.22 10.19 -6.23
N LEU A 213 11.23 9.00 -5.63
CA LEU A 213 10.53 8.70 -4.39
C LEU A 213 11.18 9.47 -3.23
N VAL A 214 10.45 10.43 -2.68
CA VAL A 214 10.79 11.18 -1.47
C VAL A 214 9.69 10.94 -0.44
N LEU A 215 10.06 10.39 0.72
CA LEU A 215 9.14 10.08 1.82
C LEU A 215 8.94 11.31 2.72
N PRO A 216 7.77 11.44 3.40
CA PRO A 216 7.57 12.48 4.41
C PRO A 216 8.51 12.31 5.60
N ASP A 217 9.10 13.39 6.10
CA ASP A 217 10.12 13.36 7.16
C ASP A 217 9.65 12.63 8.44
N ARG A 218 8.38 12.78 8.80
CA ARG A 218 7.84 12.22 10.05
C ARG A 218 7.60 10.71 10.00
N ILE A 219 7.60 10.10 8.82
CA ILE A 219 7.23 8.67 8.70
C ILE A 219 8.26 7.74 9.36
N SER A 220 9.53 8.19 9.46
CA SER A 220 10.58 7.42 10.14
C SER A 220 10.32 7.28 11.63
N ILE A 221 9.71 8.30 12.26
CA ILE A 221 9.39 8.25 13.70
C ILE A 221 8.36 7.15 13.96
N TYR A 222 7.32 7.04 13.12
CA TYR A 222 6.30 6.00 13.26
C TYR A 222 6.89 4.60 13.05
N PHE A 223 7.78 4.44 12.05
CA PHE A 223 8.45 3.16 11.82
C PHE A 223 9.35 2.76 13.00
N ILE A 224 10.17 3.69 13.51
CA ILE A 224 11.07 3.43 14.65
C ILE A 224 10.27 3.13 15.92
N ALA A 225 9.18 3.84 16.16
CA ALA A 225 8.29 3.56 17.29
C ALA A 225 7.70 2.15 17.20
N ALA A 226 7.19 1.75 16.02
CA ALA A 226 6.65 0.42 15.80
C ALA A 226 7.70 -0.69 15.94
N ALA A 227 8.89 -0.49 15.38
CA ALA A 227 10.00 -1.44 15.48
C ALA A 227 10.50 -1.57 16.94
N THR A 228 10.58 -0.45 17.67
CA THR A 228 10.93 -0.44 19.09
C THR A 228 9.88 -1.19 19.91
N LEU A 229 8.59 -0.97 19.66
CA LEU A 229 7.51 -1.72 20.32
C LEU A 229 7.62 -3.22 20.05
N ALA A 230 7.91 -3.61 18.81
CA ALA A 230 8.10 -5.01 18.45
C ALA A 230 9.26 -5.65 19.23
N LEU A 231 10.41 -4.95 19.28
CA LEU A 231 11.62 -5.43 19.93
C LEU A 231 11.47 -5.49 21.45
N VAL A 232 11.01 -4.41 22.08
CA VAL A 232 10.80 -4.32 23.53
C VAL A 232 9.74 -5.33 23.99
N GLY A 233 8.63 -5.44 23.24
CA GLY A 233 7.61 -6.44 23.52
C GLY A 233 8.18 -7.85 23.51
N ASN A 234 9.02 -8.18 22.53
CA ASN A 234 9.66 -9.48 22.44
C ASN A 234 10.67 -9.72 23.58
N LEU A 235 11.50 -8.73 23.90
CA LEU A 235 12.51 -8.82 24.97
C LEU A 235 11.90 -8.96 26.37
N LEU A 236 10.76 -8.31 26.62
CA LEU A 236 10.06 -8.35 27.90
C LEU A 236 9.05 -9.51 28.01
N GLY A 237 8.92 -10.36 26.98
CA GLY A 237 7.92 -11.43 26.95
C GLY A 237 6.47 -10.95 26.83
N LEU A 238 6.25 -9.71 26.39
CA LEU A 238 4.94 -9.09 26.21
C LEU A 238 4.43 -9.39 24.79
N GLY A 239 3.90 -10.59 24.59
CA GLY A 239 3.51 -11.13 23.27
C GLY A 239 2.57 -10.22 22.46
N GLU A 240 1.56 -9.63 23.09
CA GLU A 240 0.61 -8.71 22.42
C GLU A 240 1.29 -7.44 21.92
N ILE A 241 2.16 -6.83 22.74
CA ILE A 241 2.91 -5.64 22.35
C ILE A 241 3.85 -5.96 21.19
N ALA A 242 4.50 -7.12 21.24
CA ALA A 242 5.34 -7.60 20.15
C ALA A 242 4.54 -7.81 18.85
N TYR A 243 3.34 -8.39 18.96
CA TYR A 243 2.44 -8.62 17.83
C TYR A 243 1.98 -7.32 17.16
N ILE A 244 1.54 -6.34 17.96
CA ILE A 244 1.13 -5.02 17.46
C ILE A 244 2.32 -4.32 16.81
N GLY A 245 3.46 -4.24 17.52
CA GLY A 245 4.67 -3.57 17.03
C GLY A 245 5.16 -4.18 15.72
N ARG A 246 5.18 -5.51 15.60
CA ARG A 246 5.64 -6.21 14.40
C ARG A 246 4.77 -5.90 13.18
N ASN A 247 3.44 -6.01 13.32
CA ASN A 247 2.53 -5.74 12.21
C ASN A 247 2.55 -4.26 11.82
N MET A 248 2.61 -3.34 12.80
CA MET A 248 2.79 -1.91 12.53
C MET A 248 4.10 -1.62 11.80
N ALA A 249 5.21 -2.24 12.22
CA ALA A 249 6.51 -2.05 11.59
C ALA A 249 6.53 -2.59 10.16
N MET A 250 5.85 -3.70 9.86
CA MET A 250 5.70 -4.21 8.49
C MET A 250 4.95 -3.21 7.60
N LEU A 251 3.84 -2.67 8.10
CA LEU A 251 2.98 -1.74 7.34
C LEU A 251 3.68 -0.40 7.10
N VAL A 252 4.21 0.22 8.15
CA VAL A 252 4.90 1.53 8.07
C VAL A 252 6.32 1.40 7.50
N GLY A 253 6.89 0.20 7.49
CA GLY A 253 8.17 -0.12 6.86
C GLY A 253 8.09 -0.23 5.34
N LEU A 254 6.90 -0.44 4.77
CA LEU A 254 6.73 -0.63 3.33
C LEU A 254 7.22 0.57 2.48
N PRO A 255 6.95 1.85 2.84
CA PRO A 255 7.54 3.00 2.14
C PRO A 255 9.07 2.98 2.13
N PHE A 256 9.70 2.59 3.25
CA PHE A 256 11.15 2.46 3.36
C PHE A 256 11.69 1.31 2.52
N PHE A 257 10.95 0.22 2.41
CA PHE A 257 11.29 -0.87 1.51
C PHE A 257 11.36 -0.39 0.05
N PHE A 258 10.35 0.35 -0.43
CA PHE A 258 10.37 0.94 -1.78
C PHE A 258 11.52 1.94 -1.96
N LEU A 259 11.82 2.75 -0.94
CA LEU A 259 12.94 3.67 -0.97
C LEU A 259 14.29 2.93 -1.04
N GLY A 260 14.45 1.84 -0.28
CA GLY A 260 15.61 0.96 -0.34
C GLY A 260 15.76 0.27 -1.70
N LEU A 261 14.65 -0.17 -2.31
CA LEU A 261 14.67 -0.67 -3.69
C LEU A 261 15.16 0.40 -4.68
N ALA A 262 14.80 1.66 -4.48
CA ALA A 262 15.31 2.76 -5.31
C ALA A 262 16.84 2.91 -5.18
N VAL A 263 17.39 2.72 -3.98
CA VAL A 263 18.85 2.71 -3.74
C VAL A 263 19.50 1.53 -4.47
N VAL A 264 18.94 0.32 -4.34
CA VAL A 264 19.46 -0.88 -5.04
C VAL A 264 19.46 -0.70 -6.55
N HIS A 265 18.41 -0.12 -7.14
CA HIS A 265 18.37 0.17 -8.57
C HIS A 265 19.42 1.22 -8.98
N ASN A 266 19.67 2.22 -8.15
CA ASN A 266 20.73 3.20 -8.42
C ASN A 266 22.11 2.55 -8.42
N ILE A 267 22.40 1.70 -7.42
CA ILE A 267 23.65 0.95 -7.35
C ILE A 267 23.77 0.00 -8.55
N ALA A 268 22.69 -0.68 -8.93
CA ALA A 268 22.67 -1.60 -10.07
C ALA A 268 23.10 -0.93 -11.37
N ARG A 269 22.64 0.31 -11.60
CA ARG A 269 23.00 1.09 -12.80
C ARG A 269 24.48 1.42 -12.92
N MET A 270 25.24 1.30 -11.83
CA MET A 270 26.70 1.50 -11.82
C MET A 270 27.48 0.22 -12.12
N ALA A 271 26.81 -0.94 -12.12
CA ALA A 271 27.46 -2.23 -12.40
C ALA A 271 27.59 -2.49 -13.92
N PRO A 272 28.56 -3.30 -14.36
CA PRO A 272 28.70 -3.67 -15.78
C PRO A 272 27.47 -4.38 -16.37
N TYR A 273 26.74 -5.14 -15.54
CA TYR A 273 25.55 -5.92 -15.94
C TYR A 273 24.37 -5.65 -14.99
N PRO A 274 23.72 -4.46 -15.08
CA PRO A 274 22.66 -4.04 -14.16
C PRO A 274 21.49 -5.04 -14.09
N GLY A 275 21.09 -5.60 -15.23
CA GLY A 275 19.97 -6.54 -15.31
C GLY A 275 20.23 -7.85 -14.55
N ILE A 276 21.41 -8.44 -14.72
CA ILE A 276 21.79 -9.69 -14.03
C ILE A 276 21.86 -9.44 -12.51
N MET A 277 22.46 -8.32 -12.10
CA MET A 277 22.54 -7.95 -10.69
C MET A 277 21.14 -7.83 -10.06
N LEU A 278 20.20 -7.19 -10.76
CA LEU A 278 18.82 -7.06 -10.28
C LEU A 278 18.11 -8.42 -10.24
N ILE A 279 18.27 -9.28 -11.25
CA ILE A 279 17.70 -10.63 -11.25
C ILE A 279 18.18 -11.42 -10.03
N VAL A 280 19.49 -11.45 -9.79
CA VAL A 280 20.07 -12.15 -8.64
C VAL A 280 19.59 -11.54 -7.33
N PHE A 281 19.57 -10.22 -7.22
CA PHE A 281 19.05 -9.53 -6.04
C PHE A 281 17.59 -9.91 -5.74
N TYR A 282 16.73 -9.92 -6.77
CA TYR A 282 15.32 -10.28 -6.59
C TYR A 282 15.11 -11.75 -6.24
N LEU A 283 15.92 -12.67 -6.79
CA LEU A 283 15.91 -14.08 -6.39
C LEU A 283 16.29 -14.23 -4.92
N VAL A 284 17.36 -13.56 -4.48
CA VAL A 284 17.82 -13.59 -3.09
C VAL A 284 16.78 -12.96 -2.15
N LEU A 285 16.16 -11.85 -2.56
CA LEU A 285 15.09 -11.20 -1.82
C LEU A 285 13.86 -12.09 -1.67
N LEU A 286 13.50 -12.85 -2.71
CA LEU A 286 12.38 -13.79 -2.68
C LEU A 286 12.65 -14.96 -1.72
N LEU A 287 13.88 -15.46 -1.70
CA LEU A 287 14.27 -16.62 -0.90
C LEU A 287 14.58 -16.27 0.57
N SER A 288 14.89 -15.01 0.88
CA SER A 288 15.34 -14.60 2.22
C SER A 288 14.65 -13.32 2.72
N GLY A 289 13.77 -13.48 3.70
CA GLY A 289 13.10 -12.36 4.38
C GLY A 289 14.06 -11.40 5.09
N TRP A 290 15.26 -11.85 5.47
CA TRP A 290 16.29 -10.99 6.06
C TRP A 290 16.78 -9.91 5.11
N VAL A 291 16.80 -10.20 3.81
CA VAL A 291 17.20 -9.24 2.77
C VAL A 291 16.21 -8.08 2.73
N ALA A 292 14.91 -8.35 2.93
CA ALA A 292 13.91 -7.29 2.99
C ALA A 292 14.17 -6.31 4.16
N LEU A 293 14.65 -6.80 5.32
CA LEU A 293 15.03 -5.94 6.44
C LEU A 293 16.24 -5.07 6.10
N ILE A 294 17.25 -5.62 5.41
CA ILE A 294 18.41 -4.85 4.93
C ILE A 294 17.96 -3.76 3.95
N VAL A 295 17.02 -4.08 3.04
CA VAL A 295 16.47 -3.11 2.09
C VAL A 295 15.71 -2.00 2.81
N ILE A 296 14.89 -2.33 3.81
CA ILE A 296 14.20 -1.33 4.65
C ILE A 296 15.21 -0.44 5.36
N ALA A 297 16.27 -1.01 5.95
CA ALA A 297 17.33 -0.26 6.61
C ALA A 297 18.04 0.69 5.62
N ALA A 298 18.37 0.21 4.41
CA ALA A 298 18.94 1.05 3.35
C ALA A 298 18.02 2.22 2.98
N GLY A 299 16.70 1.99 2.92
CA GLY A 299 15.71 3.04 2.70
C GLY A 299 15.66 4.06 3.84
N LEU A 300 15.73 3.62 5.10
CA LEU A 300 15.77 4.50 6.26
C LEU A 300 17.03 5.38 6.27
N ILE A 301 18.18 4.79 5.98
CA ILE A 301 19.45 5.53 5.86
C ILE A 301 19.36 6.53 4.70
N GLU A 302 18.83 6.13 3.55
CA GLU A 302 18.62 7.04 2.41
C GLU A 302 17.74 8.24 2.77
N GLN A 303 16.69 8.04 3.57
CA GLN A 303 15.83 9.14 4.00
C GLN A 303 16.58 10.19 4.83
N TRP A 304 17.50 9.78 5.71
CA TRP A 304 18.22 10.70 6.59
C TRP A 304 19.48 11.28 5.97
N ALA A 305 20.29 10.44 5.32
CA ALA A 305 21.58 10.85 4.77
C ALA A 305 21.47 11.37 3.33
N GLY A 306 20.34 11.16 2.65
CA GLY A 306 20.16 11.57 1.25
C GLY A 306 21.27 11.01 0.36
N ILE A 307 21.63 9.74 0.56
CA ILE A 307 22.80 9.11 -0.08
C ILE A 307 22.72 9.25 -1.61
N ARG A 308 21.52 9.17 -2.22
CA ARG A 308 21.33 9.39 -3.67
C ARG A 308 21.75 10.79 -4.15
N ARG A 309 21.73 11.83 -3.30
CA ARG A 309 22.19 13.17 -3.66
C ARG A 309 23.71 13.23 -3.82
N HIS A 310 24.45 12.39 -3.09
CA HIS A 310 25.91 12.32 -3.11
C HIS A 310 26.44 11.47 -4.27
N PHE A 311 25.63 10.55 -4.81
CA PHE A 311 25.95 9.76 -6.00
C PHE A 311 25.57 10.43 -7.33
N LYS A 312 24.91 11.60 -7.30
CA LYS A 312 24.89 12.49 -8.47
C LYS A 312 26.28 13.10 -8.58
N ALA A 313 27.10 12.58 -9.50
CA ALA A 313 28.42 13.13 -9.77
C ALA A 313 28.35 14.67 -9.96
N PRO A 314 29.31 15.44 -9.41
CA PRO A 314 29.42 16.86 -9.74
C PRO A 314 29.87 16.97 -11.20
N GLY A 315 28.91 17.11 -12.13
CA GLY A 315 29.24 17.04 -13.55
C GLY A 315 28.04 17.09 -14.51
N SER A 316 27.18 18.10 -14.39
CA SER A 316 26.55 18.72 -15.56
C SER A 316 26.06 20.12 -15.16
N GLY A 317 27.01 21.04 -14.99
CA GLY A 317 26.72 22.46 -15.02
C GLY A 317 26.21 22.87 -16.41
N SER A 318 25.27 23.81 -16.42
CA SER A 318 25.00 24.79 -17.48
C SER A 318 25.22 24.37 -18.94
N VAL A 319 24.13 24.20 -19.69
CA VAL A 319 24.00 24.83 -21.01
C VAL A 319 22.55 25.32 -21.14
N SER A 320 22.43 26.64 -21.27
CA SER A 320 21.31 27.50 -21.71
C SER A 320 19.91 26.91 -21.83
#